data_AF-A0A3N5BR28-F1
#
_entry.id   AF-A0A3N5BR28-F1
#
_cell.length_a   1.000
_cell.length_b   1.000
_cell.length_c   1.000
_cell.angle_alpha   90.00
_cell.angle_beta   90.00
_cell.angle_gamma   90.00
#
_symmetry.space_group_name_H-M   'P 1'
#
loop_
_entity.id
_entity.type
_entity.pdbx_description
1 polymer ?
#
loop_
_entity_poly.entity_id
_entity_poly.type
_entity_poly.pdbx_seq_one_letter_code
_entity_poly.pdbx_strand_id
1 'polypeptide(L)'
;MRKFLILSMVIIIIMSLYACSNEEQTDYKSFDQEMQKVYKITENIELELSKINLVEISKLFDTEVDKNDIKKFKAIERNIAEDIEPLIEERKTTLKNIKPNNKEQKKLYQMYEENVTDVDNTIQDIQEYIHAYNKIISSNEIIISLTEVIDNAKKEREDIINLVNKQGSSQEKKAIQELIEKINENNEKLNSKASKLSSGELTGKAKEDYIEQEIFPLLEGHISEINKNKANSNSEKTLRDKTIEIYYTLKNYYSERKKMIQYSDLMQEIDIQPKLDIKKYATRLEESYHEKRKEYEESIGITKD
;
A
#
# COMPACT_ATOMS: atom_id res chain seq x y z
N MET A 1 -65.02 -47.47 -3.60
CA MET A 1 -64.92 -45.99 -3.69
C MET A 1 -63.85 -45.40 -2.77
N ARG A 2 -63.83 -45.69 -1.46
CA ARG A 2 -62.83 -45.13 -0.51
C ARG A 2 -61.35 -45.45 -0.86
N LYS A 3 -61.05 -46.66 -1.37
CA LYS A 3 -59.69 -47.05 -1.83
C LYS A 3 -59.23 -46.35 -3.12
N PHE A 4 -60.17 -46.01 -4.02
CA PHE A 4 -59.87 -45.28 -5.26
C PHE A 4 -59.67 -43.77 -5.01
N LEU A 5 -60.37 -43.19 -4.01
CA LEU A 5 -60.16 -41.82 -3.57
C LEU A 5 -58.79 -41.63 -2.89
N ILE A 6 -58.35 -42.59 -2.08
CA ILE A 6 -57.01 -42.56 -1.45
C ILE A 6 -55.91 -42.68 -2.52
N LEU A 7 -56.08 -43.57 -3.51
CA LEU A 7 -55.12 -43.72 -4.61
C LEU A 7 -55.02 -42.46 -5.48
N SER A 8 -56.17 -41.82 -5.78
CA SER A 8 -56.22 -40.54 -6.49
C SER A 8 -55.52 -39.41 -5.73
N MET A 9 -55.70 -39.34 -4.40
CA MET A 9 -55.07 -38.32 -3.57
C MET A 9 -53.55 -38.51 -3.47
N VAL A 10 -53.07 -39.75 -3.38
CA VAL A 10 -51.64 -40.09 -3.39
C VAL A 10 -51.00 -39.74 -4.73
N ILE A 11 -51.67 -40.01 -5.85
CA ILE A 11 -51.18 -39.67 -7.20
C ILE A 11 -51.09 -38.14 -7.38
N ILE A 12 -52.06 -37.38 -6.89
CA ILE A 12 -52.03 -35.89 -6.94
C ILE A 12 -50.88 -35.35 -6.09
N ILE A 13 -50.65 -35.91 -4.89
CA ILE A 13 -49.53 -35.52 -4.02
C ILE A 13 -48.19 -35.82 -4.70
N ILE A 14 -48.05 -37.00 -5.31
CA ILE A 14 -46.84 -37.37 -6.05
C ILE A 14 -46.62 -36.43 -7.24
N MET A 15 -47.65 -36.14 -8.04
CA MET A 15 -47.52 -35.18 -9.15
C MET A 15 -47.19 -33.75 -8.69
N SER A 16 -47.74 -33.29 -7.56
CA SER A 16 -47.36 -31.99 -7.00
C SER A 16 -45.92 -31.96 -6.49
N LEU A 17 -45.41 -33.06 -5.94
CA LEU A 17 -44.01 -33.19 -5.51
C LEU A 17 -43.06 -33.19 -6.71
N TYR A 18 -43.41 -33.87 -7.81
CA TYR A 18 -42.63 -33.84 -9.07
C TYR A 18 -42.66 -32.47 -9.77
N ALA A 19 -43.79 -31.75 -9.70
CA ALA A 19 -43.89 -30.40 -10.25
C ALA A 19 -43.03 -29.40 -9.46
N CYS A 20 -43.09 -29.45 -8.12
CA CYS A 20 -42.26 -28.62 -7.25
C CYS A 20 -40.75 -28.93 -7.41
N SER A 21 -40.36 -30.20 -7.58
CA SER A 21 -38.96 -30.55 -7.81
C SER A 21 -38.43 -30.05 -9.16
N ASN A 22 -39.24 -30.07 -10.21
CA ASN A 22 -38.85 -29.57 -11.54
C ASN A 22 -38.71 -28.03 -11.58
N GLU A 23 -39.55 -27.31 -10.85
CA GLU A 23 -39.45 -25.85 -10.70
C GLU A 23 -38.16 -25.48 -9.94
N GLU A 24 -37.88 -26.15 -8.80
CA GLU A 24 -36.68 -25.89 -8.01
C GLU A 24 -35.38 -26.23 -8.77
N GLN A 25 -35.35 -27.31 -9.55
CA GLN A 25 -34.22 -27.62 -10.43
C GLN A 25 -34.02 -26.58 -11.53
N THR A 26 -35.11 -26.05 -12.11
CA THR A 26 -35.05 -25.02 -13.15
C THR A 26 -34.53 -23.71 -12.58
N ASP A 27 -35.02 -23.32 -11.40
CA ASP A 27 -34.56 -22.15 -10.66
C ASP A 27 -33.08 -22.27 -10.28
N TYR A 28 -32.64 -23.44 -9.82
CA TYR A 28 -31.22 -23.68 -9.55
C TYR A 28 -30.37 -23.56 -10.82
N LYS A 29 -30.81 -24.13 -11.95
CA LYS A 29 -30.06 -24.03 -13.22
C LYS A 29 -29.91 -22.58 -13.67
N SER A 30 -30.95 -21.76 -13.51
CA SER A 30 -30.86 -20.32 -13.81
C SER A 30 -29.87 -19.61 -12.88
N PHE A 31 -29.95 -19.87 -11.57
CA PHE A 31 -29.00 -19.35 -10.59
C PHE A 31 -27.56 -19.77 -10.89
N ASP A 32 -27.34 -21.06 -11.18
CA ASP A 32 -26.01 -21.59 -11.50
C ASP A 32 -25.45 -20.96 -12.77
N GLN A 33 -26.26 -20.80 -13.82
CA GLN A 33 -25.85 -20.12 -15.06
C GLN A 33 -25.41 -18.67 -14.83
N GLU A 34 -26.05 -17.95 -13.92
CA GLU A 34 -25.61 -16.61 -13.51
C GLU A 34 -24.29 -16.67 -12.74
N MET A 35 -24.16 -17.61 -11.80
CA MET A 35 -22.93 -17.83 -11.03
C MET A 35 -21.74 -18.26 -11.90
N GLN A 36 -21.94 -19.03 -12.97
CA GLN A 36 -20.87 -19.44 -13.90
C GLN A 36 -20.15 -18.24 -14.54
N LYS A 37 -20.85 -17.12 -14.74
CA LYS A 37 -20.21 -15.87 -15.22
C LYS A 37 -19.23 -15.34 -14.18
N VAL A 38 -19.62 -15.35 -12.91
CA VAL A 38 -18.80 -14.90 -11.78
C VAL A 38 -17.60 -15.83 -11.56
N TYR A 39 -17.79 -17.15 -11.68
CA TYR A 39 -16.68 -18.11 -11.61
C TYR A 39 -15.65 -17.87 -12.69
N LYS A 40 -16.08 -17.64 -13.95
CA LYS A 40 -15.16 -17.36 -15.05
C LYS A 40 -14.33 -16.08 -14.81
N ILE A 41 -14.93 -15.03 -14.26
CA ILE A 41 -14.18 -13.81 -13.90
C ILE A 41 -13.19 -14.12 -12.76
N THR A 42 -13.60 -14.94 -11.79
CA THR A 42 -12.73 -15.38 -10.68
C THR A 42 -11.53 -16.19 -11.18
N GLU A 43 -11.73 -17.14 -12.10
CA GLU A 43 -10.65 -17.88 -12.76
C GLU A 43 -9.68 -16.95 -13.50
N ASN A 44 -10.18 -15.87 -14.14
CA ASN A 44 -9.32 -14.88 -14.77
C ASN A 44 -8.49 -14.11 -13.73
N ILE A 45 -9.07 -13.71 -12.60
CA ILE A 45 -8.34 -13.06 -11.50
C ILE A 45 -7.23 -13.99 -11.00
N GLU A 46 -7.53 -15.27 -10.77
CA GLU A 46 -6.54 -16.27 -10.36
C GLU A 46 -5.42 -16.45 -11.38
N LEU A 47 -5.77 -16.46 -12.66
CA LEU A 47 -4.81 -16.56 -13.76
C LEU A 47 -3.85 -15.36 -13.75
N GLU A 48 -4.36 -14.14 -13.62
CA GLU A 48 -3.52 -12.94 -13.54
C GLU A 48 -2.66 -12.93 -12.27
N LEU A 49 -3.21 -13.29 -11.11
CA LEU A 49 -2.45 -13.46 -9.87
C LEU A 49 -1.35 -14.51 -10.00
N SER A 50 -1.59 -15.62 -10.71
CA SER A 50 -0.59 -16.68 -10.90
C SER A 50 0.64 -16.23 -11.69
N LYS A 51 0.52 -15.16 -12.47
CA LYS A 51 1.65 -14.54 -13.18
C LYS A 51 2.54 -13.72 -12.24
N ILE A 52 2.07 -13.43 -11.03
CA ILE A 52 2.76 -12.67 -9.99
C ILE A 52 3.41 -13.64 -9.00
N ASN A 53 4.74 -13.66 -8.91
CA ASN A 53 5.46 -14.54 -7.98
C ASN A 53 5.58 -13.96 -6.56
N LEU A 54 4.46 -13.83 -5.85
CA LEU A 54 4.36 -13.23 -4.50
C LEU A 54 5.30 -13.88 -3.47
N VAL A 55 5.55 -15.18 -3.58
CA VAL A 55 6.46 -15.91 -2.67
C VAL A 55 7.91 -15.52 -2.89
N GLU A 56 8.35 -15.33 -4.13
CA GLU A 56 9.72 -14.83 -4.41
C GLU A 56 9.91 -13.41 -3.87
N ILE A 57 8.88 -12.58 -3.99
CA ILE A 57 8.88 -11.18 -3.54
C ILE A 57 8.98 -11.08 -2.02
N SER A 58 8.36 -12.00 -1.28
CA SER A 58 8.45 -12.05 0.19
C SER A 58 9.88 -12.11 0.72
N LYS A 59 10.78 -12.74 -0.04
CA LYS A 59 12.20 -12.90 0.31
C LYS A 59 13.00 -11.63 0.11
N LEU A 60 12.46 -10.67 -0.65
CA LEU A 60 13.12 -9.41 -0.99
C LEU A 60 12.81 -8.29 0.01
N PHE A 61 11.85 -8.49 0.93
CA PHE A 61 11.50 -7.49 1.94
C PHE A 61 12.60 -7.28 2.99
N ASP A 62 13.41 -8.31 3.25
CA ASP A 62 14.44 -8.29 4.30
C ASP A 62 15.88 -8.19 3.73
N THR A 63 16.03 -8.00 2.42
CA THR A 63 17.34 -7.96 1.75
C THR A 63 17.62 -6.60 1.14
N GLU A 64 18.90 -6.29 0.93
CA GLU A 64 19.29 -5.12 0.15
C GLU A 64 18.71 -5.23 -1.27
N VAL A 65 17.95 -4.21 -1.68
CA VAL A 65 17.18 -4.19 -2.93
C VAL A 65 18.04 -3.62 -4.05
N ASP A 66 18.16 -4.35 -5.15
CA ASP A 66 18.85 -3.85 -6.34
C ASP A 66 17.89 -3.20 -7.37
N LYS A 67 18.44 -2.64 -8.45
CA LYS A 67 17.63 -1.99 -9.50
C LYS A 67 16.65 -2.94 -10.21
N ASN A 68 16.96 -4.23 -10.31
CA ASN A 68 16.07 -5.22 -10.89
C ASN A 68 14.93 -5.55 -9.92
N ASP A 69 15.21 -5.65 -8.64
CA ASP A 69 14.19 -5.86 -7.60
C ASP A 69 13.19 -4.70 -7.59
N ILE A 70 13.67 -3.44 -7.65
CA ILE A 70 12.79 -2.26 -7.77
C ILE A 70 11.86 -2.37 -8.98
N LYS A 71 12.38 -2.84 -10.13
CA LYS A 71 11.56 -3.04 -11.33
C LYS A 71 10.51 -4.14 -11.13
N LYS A 72 10.87 -5.23 -10.43
CA LYS A 72 9.92 -6.29 -10.08
C LYS A 72 8.78 -5.72 -9.22
N PHE A 73 9.09 -5.04 -8.12
CA PHE A 73 8.09 -4.39 -7.24
C PHE A 73 7.15 -3.45 -7.98
N LYS A 74 7.68 -2.59 -8.86
CA LYS A 74 6.86 -1.69 -9.69
C LYS A 74 6.00 -2.43 -10.72
N ALA A 75 6.48 -3.55 -11.26
CA ALA A 75 5.70 -4.35 -12.20
C ALA A 75 4.52 -5.02 -11.51
N ILE A 76 4.70 -5.53 -10.28
CA ILE A 76 3.60 -6.15 -9.52
C ILE A 76 2.51 -5.13 -9.21
N GLU A 77 2.89 -3.95 -8.71
CA GLU A 77 1.95 -2.86 -8.43
C GLU A 77 1.10 -2.52 -9.67
N ARG A 78 1.73 -2.44 -10.85
CA ARG A 78 1.02 -2.20 -12.11
C ARG A 78 0.12 -3.36 -12.52
N ASN A 79 0.61 -4.60 -12.46
CA ASN A 79 -0.19 -5.77 -12.84
C ASN A 79 -1.45 -5.87 -11.96
N ILE A 80 -1.36 -5.56 -10.67
CA ILE A 80 -2.53 -5.53 -9.80
C ILE A 80 -3.51 -4.43 -10.24
N ALA A 81 -3.02 -3.20 -10.42
CA ALA A 81 -3.87 -2.06 -10.77
C ALA A 81 -4.47 -2.13 -12.20
N GLU A 82 -3.71 -2.63 -13.17
CA GLU A 82 -4.07 -2.60 -14.60
C GLU A 82 -4.78 -3.88 -15.05
N ASP A 83 -4.42 -5.05 -14.51
CA ASP A 83 -4.94 -6.35 -14.98
C ASP A 83 -5.92 -6.99 -13.99
N ILE A 84 -5.74 -6.82 -12.68
CA ILE A 84 -6.54 -7.52 -11.64
C ILE A 84 -7.70 -6.65 -11.12
N GLU A 85 -7.44 -5.39 -10.76
CA GLU A 85 -8.45 -4.49 -10.19
C GLU A 85 -9.69 -4.30 -11.10
N PRO A 86 -9.55 -4.17 -12.44
CA PRO A 86 -10.72 -4.11 -13.32
C PRO A 86 -11.56 -5.40 -13.29
N LEU A 87 -10.93 -6.57 -13.18
CA LEU A 87 -11.62 -7.86 -13.08
C LEU A 87 -12.34 -8.00 -11.74
N ILE A 88 -11.76 -7.49 -10.65
CA ILE A 88 -12.42 -7.41 -9.34
C ILE A 88 -13.70 -6.58 -9.44
N GLU A 89 -13.64 -5.40 -10.07
CA GLU A 89 -14.82 -4.54 -10.23
C GLU A 89 -15.87 -5.15 -11.17
N GLU A 90 -15.44 -5.85 -12.23
CA GLU A 90 -16.34 -6.64 -13.10
C GLU A 90 -17.03 -7.76 -12.31
N ARG A 91 -16.28 -8.49 -11.46
CA ARG A 91 -16.80 -9.55 -10.60
C ARG A 91 -17.83 -9.01 -9.61
N LYS A 92 -17.51 -7.94 -8.89
CA LYS A 92 -18.43 -7.27 -7.94
C LYS A 92 -19.72 -6.84 -8.62
N THR A 93 -19.61 -6.24 -9.81
CA THR A 93 -20.78 -5.80 -10.59
C THR A 93 -21.63 -6.97 -11.05
N THR A 94 -21.00 -8.05 -11.54
CA THR A 94 -21.70 -9.25 -12.00
C THR A 94 -22.39 -9.96 -10.84
N LEU A 95 -21.71 -10.11 -9.71
CA LEU A 95 -22.25 -10.74 -8.50
C LEU A 95 -23.46 -9.98 -7.93
N LYS A 96 -23.42 -8.64 -7.90
CA LYS A 96 -24.56 -7.81 -7.45
C LYS A 96 -25.83 -7.97 -8.28
N ASN A 97 -25.72 -8.42 -9.54
CA ASN A 97 -26.86 -8.58 -10.43
C ASN A 97 -27.56 -9.94 -10.27
N ILE A 98 -26.96 -10.90 -9.56
CA ILE A 98 -27.53 -12.23 -9.33
C ILE A 98 -28.69 -12.12 -8.34
N LYS A 99 -29.79 -12.80 -8.63
CA LYS A 99 -31.01 -12.77 -7.81
C LYS A 99 -31.34 -14.17 -7.27
N PRO A 100 -30.92 -14.49 -6.03
CA PRO A 100 -31.30 -15.73 -5.38
C PRO A 100 -32.82 -15.79 -5.10
N ASN A 101 -33.48 -16.84 -5.58
CA ASN A 101 -34.94 -16.99 -5.52
C ASN A 101 -35.42 -17.72 -4.25
N ASN A 102 -34.57 -18.53 -3.63
CA ASN A 102 -34.92 -19.31 -2.43
C ASN A 102 -33.86 -19.23 -1.31
N LYS A 103 -34.13 -19.87 -0.18
CA LYS A 103 -33.29 -19.79 1.02
C LYS A 103 -31.89 -20.40 0.81
N GLU A 104 -31.80 -21.54 0.12
CA GLU A 104 -30.50 -22.21 -0.11
C GLU A 104 -29.66 -21.43 -1.13
N GLN A 105 -30.27 -20.90 -2.20
CA GLN A 105 -29.58 -20.01 -3.13
C GLN A 105 -29.07 -18.73 -2.44
N LYS A 106 -29.86 -18.13 -1.54
CA LYS A 106 -29.42 -16.97 -0.75
C LYS A 106 -28.22 -17.30 0.11
N LYS A 107 -28.22 -18.49 0.73
CA LYS A 107 -27.10 -18.95 1.55
C LYS A 107 -25.84 -19.17 0.71
N LEU A 108 -25.95 -19.82 -0.44
CA LEU A 108 -24.82 -20.01 -1.36
C LEU A 108 -24.27 -18.66 -1.87
N TYR A 109 -25.16 -17.76 -2.27
CA TYR A 109 -24.79 -16.41 -2.69
C TYR A 109 -24.00 -15.67 -1.61
N GLN A 110 -24.50 -15.66 -0.37
CA GLN A 110 -23.84 -14.99 0.76
C GLN A 110 -22.47 -15.60 1.06
N MET A 111 -22.36 -16.93 1.12
CA MET A 111 -21.08 -17.60 1.34
C MET A 111 -20.06 -17.28 0.24
N TYR A 112 -20.50 -17.26 -1.02
CA TYR A 112 -19.63 -16.90 -2.13
C TYR A 112 -19.21 -15.43 -2.07
N GLU A 113 -20.15 -14.52 -1.80
CA GLU A 113 -19.90 -13.08 -1.65
C GLU A 113 -18.90 -12.79 -0.54
N GLU A 114 -19.05 -13.43 0.62
CA GLU A 114 -18.10 -13.34 1.74
C GLU A 114 -16.70 -13.82 1.30
N ASN A 115 -16.61 -15.00 0.69
CA ASN A 115 -15.33 -15.56 0.22
C ASN A 115 -14.62 -14.64 -0.78
N VAL A 116 -15.32 -14.13 -1.80
CA VAL A 116 -14.68 -13.25 -2.80
C VAL A 116 -14.33 -11.88 -2.21
N THR A 117 -15.10 -11.38 -1.25
CA THR A 117 -14.79 -10.14 -0.54
C THR A 117 -13.50 -10.29 0.28
N ASP A 118 -13.33 -11.42 0.96
CA ASP A 118 -12.11 -11.71 1.72
C ASP A 118 -10.88 -11.86 0.81
N VAL A 119 -11.05 -12.47 -0.37
CA VAL A 119 -9.99 -12.53 -1.39
C VAL A 119 -9.68 -11.15 -1.96
N ASP A 120 -10.68 -10.34 -2.29
CA ASP A 120 -10.51 -8.97 -2.80
C ASP A 120 -9.75 -8.10 -1.81
N ASN A 121 -10.13 -8.12 -0.53
CA ASN A 121 -9.44 -7.39 0.53
C ASN A 121 -7.98 -7.86 0.65
N THR A 122 -7.72 -9.17 0.53
CA THR A 122 -6.37 -9.71 0.57
C THR A 122 -5.51 -9.21 -0.60
N ILE A 123 -6.08 -9.12 -1.82
CA ILE A 123 -5.38 -8.56 -2.99
C ILE A 123 -5.07 -7.07 -2.75
N GLN A 124 -6.03 -6.32 -2.21
CA GLN A 124 -5.85 -4.91 -1.87
C GLN A 124 -4.75 -4.73 -0.82
N ASP A 125 -4.73 -5.53 0.25
CA ASP A 125 -3.67 -5.49 1.26
C ASP A 125 -2.28 -5.73 0.65
N ILE A 126 -2.17 -6.68 -0.29
CA ILE A 126 -0.92 -6.94 -1.02
C ILE A 126 -0.52 -5.73 -1.87
N GLN A 127 -1.47 -5.11 -2.57
CA GLN A 127 -1.24 -3.92 -3.39
C GLN A 127 -0.75 -2.74 -2.54
N GLU A 128 -1.44 -2.46 -1.43
CA GLU A 128 -1.09 -1.38 -0.50
C GLU A 128 0.29 -1.60 0.12
N TYR A 129 0.60 -2.83 0.53
CA TYR A 129 1.91 -3.19 1.06
C TYR A 129 3.03 -2.97 0.03
N ILE A 130 2.84 -3.44 -1.21
CA ILE A 130 3.83 -3.28 -2.29
C ILE A 130 3.98 -1.80 -2.67
N HIS A 131 2.87 -1.05 -2.71
CA HIS A 131 2.90 0.40 -2.94
C HIS A 131 3.75 1.11 -1.88
N ALA A 132 3.47 0.84 -0.60
CA ALA A 132 4.22 1.41 0.52
C ALA A 132 5.72 1.09 0.41
N TYR A 133 6.07 -0.16 0.08
CA TYR A 133 7.45 -0.58 -0.14
C TYR A 133 8.13 0.20 -1.28
N ASN A 134 7.45 0.33 -2.43
CA ASN A 134 7.94 1.13 -3.57
C ASN A 134 8.16 2.60 -3.21
N LYS A 135 7.31 3.16 -2.34
CA LYS A 135 7.47 4.53 -1.85
C LYS A 135 8.65 4.68 -0.91
N ILE A 136 8.90 3.72 -0.01
CA ILE A 136 10.09 3.72 0.86
C ILE A 136 11.37 3.71 0.02
N ILE A 137 11.46 2.83 -0.99
CA ILE A 137 12.59 2.78 -1.93
C ILE A 137 12.79 4.13 -2.62
N SER A 138 11.71 4.71 -3.16
CA SER A 138 11.78 5.98 -3.89
C SER A 138 12.23 7.13 -2.97
N SER A 139 11.73 7.19 -1.73
CA SER A 139 12.17 8.18 -0.74
C SER A 139 13.63 8.00 -0.34
N ASN A 140 14.14 6.77 -0.26
CA ASN A 140 15.57 6.51 -0.05
C ASN A 140 16.44 7.07 -1.18
N GLU A 141 16.05 6.85 -2.45
CA GLU A 141 16.77 7.44 -3.60
C GLU A 141 16.81 8.97 -3.51
N ILE A 142 15.68 9.60 -3.17
CA ILE A 142 15.60 11.06 -2.99
C ILE A 142 16.51 11.52 -1.83
N ILE A 143 16.49 10.81 -0.70
CA ILE A 143 17.36 11.12 0.45
C ILE A 143 18.84 11.08 0.07
N ILE A 144 19.27 10.10 -0.72
CA ILE A 144 20.65 10.00 -1.21
C ILE A 144 20.98 11.23 -2.07
N SER A 145 20.16 11.57 -3.06
CA SER A 145 20.37 12.75 -3.90
C SER A 145 20.39 14.06 -3.10
N LEU A 146 19.51 14.22 -2.10
CA LEU A 146 19.50 15.38 -1.22
C LEU A 146 20.79 15.47 -0.39
N THR A 147 21.33 14.33 0.04
CA THR A 147 22.60 14.27 0.79
C THR A 147 23.76 14.74 -0.09
N GLU A 148 23.82 14.32 -1.36
CA GLU A 148 24.82 14.80 -2.31
C GLU A 148 24.76 16.32 -2.52
N VAL A 149 23.54 16.89 -2.63
CA VAL A 149 23.36 18.35 -2.72
C VAL A 149 23.87 19.05 -1.46
N ILE A 150 23.58 18.52 -0.28
CA ILE A 150 24.08 19.07 1.00
C ILE A 150 25.61 19.04 1.03
N ASP A 151 26.23 17.94 0.64
CA ASP A 151 27.68 17.77 0.71
C ASP A 151 28.41 18.66 -0.30
N ASN A 152 27.87 18.82 -1.50
CA ASN A 152 28.37 19.80 -2.48
C ASN A 152 28.29 21.23 -1.95
N ALA A 153 27.14 21.62 -1.39
CA ALA A 153 26.96 22.96 -0.83
C ALA A 153 27.88 23.23 0.38
N LYS A 154 28.13 22.22 1.23
CA LYS A 154 29.11 22.31 2.32
C LYS A 154 30.53 22.53 1.80
N LYS A 155 30.93 21.80 0.76
CA LYS A 155 32.25 21.94 0.14
C LYS A 155 32.44 23.34 -0.46
N GLU A 156 31.47 23.83 -1.23
CA GLU A 156 31.51 25.19 -1.79
C GLU A 156 31.61 26.26 -0.70
N ARG A 157 30.89 26.07 0.42
CA ARG A 157 31.02 26.94 1.60
C ARG A 157 32.44 26.93 2.15
N GLU A 158 33.05 25.76 2.34
CA GLU A 158 34.41 25.64 2.85
C GLU A 158 35.44 26.32 1.93
N ASP A 159 35.27 26.18 0.61
CA ASP A 159 36.11 26.85 -0.38
C ASP A 159 36.02 28.38 -0.27
N ILE A 160 34.83 28.94 -0.06
CA ILE A 160 34.62 30.39 0.14
C ILE A 160 35.29 30.87 1.43
N ILE A 161 35.12 30.13 2.53
CA ILE A 161 35.75 30.46 3.82
C ILE A 161 37.27 30.48 3.66
N ASN A 162 37.84 29.46 3.01
CA ASN A 162 39.27 29.37 2.75
C ASN A 162 39.78 30.52 1.86
N LEU A 163 39.02 30.90 0.83
CA LEU A 163 39.36 32.02 -0.05
C LEU A 163 39.42 33.34 0.73
N VAL A 164 38.39 33.63 1.53
CA VAL A 164 38.31 34.87 2.31
C VAL A 164 39.39 34.91 3.39
N ASN A 165 39.69 33.77 4.03
CA ASN A 165 40.80 33.71 4.99
C ASN A 165 42.15 34.06 4.36
N LYS A 166 42.39 33.65 3.10
CA LYS A 166 43.63 33.94 2.36
C LYS A 166 43.69 35.36 1.80
N GLN A 167 42.59 35.84 1.22
CA GLN A 167 42.60 37.02 0.33
C GLN A 167 41.61 38.13 0.73
N GLY A 168 40.68 37.85 1.65
CA GLY A 168 39.64 38.78 2.05
C GLY A 168 40.17 39.94 2.88
N SER A 169 39.43 41.06 2.82
CA SER A 169 39.70 42.22 3.69
C SER A 169 39.44 41.88 5.16
N SER A 170 40.01 42.64 6.10
CA SER A 170 39.76 42.45 7.53
C SER A 170 38.27 42.55 7.90
N GLN A 171 37.53 43.41 7.20
CA GLN A 171 36.08 43.57 7.40
C GLN A 171 35.30 42.34 6.89
N GLU A 172 35.64 41.85 5.70
CA GLU A 172 35.00 40.66 5.11
C GLU A 172 35.27 39.39 5.94
N LYS A 173 36.51 39.22 6.42
CA LYS A 173 36.87 38.13 7.33
C LYS A 173 36.02 38.13 8.60
N LYS A 174 35.83 39.32 9.20
CA LYS A 174 35.00 39.47 10.39
C LYS A 174 33.53 39.14 10.10
N ALA A 175 32.97 39.64 9.00
CA ALA A 175 31.58 39.39 8.61
C ALA A 175 31.33 37.89 8.34
N ILE A 176 32.26 37.21 7.66
CA ILE A 176 32.17 35.76 7.44
C ILE A 176 32.28 34.99 8.74
N GLN A 177 33.19 35.37 9.65
CA GLN A 177 33.33 34.71 10.95
C GLN A 177 32.03 34.80 11.78
N GLU A 178 31.40 35.98 11.82
CA GLU A 178 30.10 36.15 12.49
C GLU A 178 28.99 35.28 11.86
N LEU A 179 29.03 35.07 10.54
CA LEU A 179 28.09 34.17 9.86
C LEU A 179 28.38 32.69 10.17
N ILE A 180 29.66 32.28 10.24
CA ILE A 180 30.08 30.93 10.62
C ILE A 180 29.62 30.58 12.04
N GLU A 181 29.78 31.49 12.99
CA GLU A 181 29.37 31.29 14.38
C GLU A 181 27.87 31.00 14.47
N LYS A 182 27.03 31.80 13.80
CA LYS A 182 25.58 31.53 13.72
C LYS A 182 25.24 30.19 13.09
N ILE A 183 25.96 29.83 12.02
CA ILE A 183 25.78 28.53 11.36
C ILE A 183 26.11 27.39 12.31
N ASN A 184 27.19 27.49 13.08
CA ASN A 184 27.59 26.48 14.03
C ASN A 184 26.58 26.33 15.17
N GLU A 185 26.12 27.44 15.75
CA GLU A 185 25.06 27.42 16.77
C GLU A 185 23.78 26.75 16.24
N ASN A 186 23.38 27.06 15.01
CA ASN A 186 22.20 26.48 14.38
C ASN A 186 22.40 24.97 14.09
N ASN A 187 23.60 24.55 13.69
CA ASN A 187 23.91 23.14 13.51
C ASN A 187 23.92 22.36 14.82
N GLU A 188 24.44 22.93 15.91
CA GLU A 188 24.41 22.32 17.24
C GLU A 188 22.97 22.09 17.72
N LYS A 189 22.11 23.12 17.60
CA LYS A 189 20.67 23.01 17.93
C LYS A 189 19.99 21.93 17.08
N LEU A 190 20.25 21.93 15.76
CA LEU A 190 19.67 20.93 14.87
C LEU A 190 20.15 19.52 15.22
N ASN A 191 21.45 19.31 15.44
CA ASN A 191 22.01 18.00 15.79
C ASN A 191 21.43 17.47 17.10
N SER A 192 21.28 18.33 18.11
CA SER A 192 20.66 17.96 19.38
C SER A 192 19.21 17.52 19.21
N LYS A 193 18.43 18.19 18.34
CA LYS A 193 17.04 17.77 18.07
C LYS A 193 16.98 16.52 17.19
N ALA A 194 17.83 16.43 16.18
CA ALA A 194 17.86 15.33 15.22
C ALA A 194 18.29 14.01 15.87
N SER A 195 19.19 14.03 16.85
CA SER A 195 19.62 12.82 17.57
C SER A 195 18.47 12.08 18.25
N LYS A 196 17.42 12.80 18.68
CA LYS A 196 16.21 12.18 19.23
C LYS A 196 15.50 11.26 18.24
N LEU A 197 15.52 11.59 16.95
CA LEU A 197 14.93 10.74 15.90
C LEU A 197 15.65 9.37 15.78
N SER A 198 16.93 9.30 16.18
CA SER A 198 17.74 8.08 16.13
C SER A 198 17.84 7.36 17.49
N SER A 199 17.38 7.97 18.58
CA SER A 199 17.56 7.48 19.96
C SER A 199 16.68 6.28 20.34
N GLY A 200 15.68 5.94 19.52
CA GLY A 200 14.66 4.94 19.86
C GLY A 200 13.55 5.45 20.80
N GLU A 201 13.69 6.66 21.37
CA GLU A 201 12.69 7.28 22.27
C GLU A 201 11.36 7.59 21.56
N LEU A 202 11.40 7.76 20.25
CA LEU A 202 10.25 8.06 19.41
C LEU A 202 10.03 6.92 18.40
N THR A 203 8.78 6.55 18.15
CA THR A 203 8.38 5.55 17.14
C THR A 203 7.13 6.02 16.39
N GLY A 204 6.93 5.51 15.17
CA GLY A 204 5.79 5.78 14.31
C GLY A 204 5.34 7.24 14.30
N LYS A 205 4.05 7.47 14.55
CA LYS A 205 3.43 8.80 14.62
C LYS A 205 4.16 9.81 15.50
N ALA A 206 4.70 9.41 16.65
CA ALA A 206 5.45 10.33 17.53
C ALA A 206 6.72 10.89 16.86
N LYS A 207 7.39 10.09 16.00
CA LYS A 207 8.52 10.59 15.19
C LYS A 207 8.06 11.59 14.13
N GLU A 208 6.94 11.31 13.47
CA GLU A 208 6.39 12.23 12.47
C GLU A 208 6.04 13.59 13.08
N ASP A 209 5.33 13.57 14.21
CA ASP A 209 4.89 14.78 14.91
C ASP A 209 6.11 15.58 15.38
N TYR A 210 7.14 14.90 15.87
CA TYR A 210 8.40 15.56 16.23
C TYR A 210 9.10 16.21 15.03
N ILE A 211 9.13 15.58 13.85
CA ILE A 211 9.67 16.21 12.64
C ILE A 211 8.88 17.50 12.32
N GLU A 212 7.56 17.43 12.37
CA GLU A 212 6.68 18.53 11.98
C GLU A 212 6.67 19.69 12.98
N GLN A 213 6.69 19.38 14.28
CA GLN A 213 6.55 20.37 15.35
C GLN A 213 7.90 20.91 15.85
N GLU A 214 8.96 20.12 15.75
CA GLU A 214 10.26 20.48 16.34
C GLU A 214 11.35 20.72 15.29
N ILE A 215 11.41 19.91 14.23
CA ILE A 215 12.49 20.01 13.22
C ILE A 215 12.17 21.06 12.16
N PHE A 216 10.98 21.03 11.54
CA PHE A 216 10.62 22.01 10.52
C PHE A 216 10.63 23.45 11.03
N PRO A 217 10.04 23.78 12.20
CA PRO A 217 10.07 25.16 12.71
C PRO A 217 11.49 25.61 13.07
N LEU A 218 12.33 24.70 13.55
CA LEU A 218 13.74 25.00 13.83
C LEU A 218 14.49 25.37 12.54
N LEU A 219 14.33 24.60 11.46
CA LEU A 219 14.94 24.89 10.17
C LEU A 219 14.42 26.20 9.56
N GLU A 220 13.13 26.49 9.70
CA GLU A 220 12.56 27.78 9.27
C GLU A 220 13.12 28.95 10.06
N GLY A 221 13.30 28.78 11.38
CA GLY A 221 13.98 29.73 12.24
C GLY A 221 15.40 30.01 11.75
N HIS A 222 16.18 28.97 11.48
CA HIS A 222 17.55 29.10 10.96
C HIS A 222 17.58 29.82 9.60
N ILE A 223 16.68 29.48 8.68
CA ILE A 223 16.58 30.16 7.37
C ILE A 223 16.27 31.65 7.55
N SER A 224 15.31 31.99 8.42
CA SER A 224 14.93 33.38 8.70
C SER A 224 16.10 34.17 9.30
N GLU A 225 16.83 33.57 10.23
CA GLU A 225 17.98 34.18 10.88
C GLU A 225 19.13 34.46 9.91
N ILE A 226 19.50 33.47 9.09
CA ILE A 226 20.58 33.63 8.11
C ILE A 226 20.21 34.66 7.04
N ASN A 227 18.94 34.71 6.61
CA ASN A 227 18.46 35.72 5.66
C ASN A 227 18.56 37.16 6.18
N LYS A 228 18.46 37.38 7.50
CA LYS A 228 18.62 38.71 8.10
C LYS A 228 20.06 39.22 8.06
N ASN A 229 21.04 38.35 7.78
CA ASN A 229 22.43 38.76 7.65
C ASN A 229 22.63 39.56 6.35
N LYS A 230 22.96 40.86 6.51
CA LYS A 230 23.23 41.77 5.40
C LYS A 230 24.60 41.45 4.81
N ALA A 231 24.61 40.71 3.71
CA ALA A 231 25.83 40.44 2.95
C ALA A 231 26.27 41.68 2.16
N ASN A 232 27.50 42.14 2.41
CA ASN A 232 28.09 43.31 1.76
C ASN A 232 29.16 42.94 0.72
N SER A 233 29.58 41.67 0.68
CA SER A 233 30.49 41.14 -0.34
C SER A 233 29.85 39.97 -1.11
N ASN A 234 30.41 39.66 -2.27
CA ASN A 234 30.01 38.47 -3.03
C ASN A 234 30.26 37.18 -2.24
N SER A 235 31.38 37.10 -1.50
CA SER A 235 31.71 35.93 -0.68
C SER A 235 30.71 35.75 0.46
N GLU A 236 30.35 36.83 1.16
CA GLU A 236 29.31 36.82 2.20
C GLU A 236 27.96 36.37 1.64
N LYS A 237 27.59 36.87 0.44
CA LYS A 237 26.33 36.51 -0.23
C LYS A 237 26.32 35.03 -0.59
N THR A 238 27.37 34.53 -1.25
CA THR A 238 27.43 33.13 -1.66
C THR A 238 27.44 32.20 -0.44
N LEU A 239 28.19 32.52 0.62
CA LEU A 239 28.19 31.76 1.87
C LEU A 239 26.79 31.67 2.50
N ARG A 240 26.08 32.81 2.56
CA ARG A 240 24.71 32.88 3.06
C ARG A 240 23.76 32.05 2.20
N ASP A 241 23.81 32.24 0.89
CA ASP A 241 22.90 31.59 -0.06
C ASP A 241 23.12 30.06 -0.05
N LYS A 242 24.37 29.58 0.02
CA LYS A 242 24.70 28.15 0.17
C LYS A 242 24.25 27.56 1.50
N THR A 243 24.32 28.34 2.58
CA THR A 243 23.79 27.91 3.88
C THR A 243 22.28 27.77 3.86
N ILE A 244 21.59 28.71 3.23
CA ILE A 244 20.13 28.65 3.05
C ILE A 244 19.74 27.45 2.17
N GLU A 245 20.49 27.19 1.10
CA GLU A 245 20.33 25.99 0.25
C GLU A 245 20.42 24.71 1.10
N ILE A 246 21.43 24.58 1.95
CA ILE A 246 21.57 23.43 2.87
C ILE A 246 20.33 23.28 3.76
N TYR A 247 19.83 24.36 4.38
CA TYR A 247 18.67 24.27 5.26
C TYR A 247 17.37 23.91 4.54
N TYR A 248 17.13 24.43 3.32
CA TYR A 248 15.99 24.00 2.52
C TYR A 248 16.12 22.53 2.10
N THR A 249 17.31 22.09 1.69
CA THR A 249 17.56 20.70 1.35
C THR A 249 17.38 19.78 2.55
N LEU A 250 17.77 20.21 3.76
CA LEU A 250 17.49 19.50 5.01
C LEU A 250 15.99 19.42 5.32
N LYS A 251 15.20 20.47 5.06
CA LYS A 251 13.73 20.38 5.19
C LYS A 251 13.16 19.29 4.29
N ASN A 252 13.61 19.24 3.03
CA ASN A 252 13.19 18.20 2.09
C ASN A 252 13.63 16.80 2.56
N TYR A 253 14.85 16.68 3.09
CA TYR A 253 15.37 15.43 3.65
C TYR A 253 14.47 14.91 4.77
N TYR A 254 14.11 15.77 5.73
CA TYR A 254 13.23 15.36 6.83
C TYR A 254 11.78 15.12 6.38
N SER A 255 11.32 15.79 5.32
CA SER A 255 10.02 15.50 4.70
C SER A 255 9.98 14.08 4.11
N GLU A 256 11.02 13.66 3.39
CA GLU A 256 11.12 12.29 2.89
C GLU A 256 11.23 11.27 4.02
N ARG A 257 11.98 11.56 5.08
CA ARG A 257 12.02 10.68 6.27
C ARG A 257 10.66 10.53 6.94
N LYS A 258 9.87 11.61 7.03
CA LYS A 258 8.49 11.55 7.55
C LYS A 258 7.63 10.62 6.69
N LYS A 259 7.68 10.74 5.36
CA LYS A 259 6.95 9.85 4.45
C LYS A 259 7.36 8.38 4.64
N MET A 260 8.65 8.10 4.78
CA MET A 260 9.11 6.73 5.02
C MET A 260 8.56 6.14 6.32
N ILE A 261 8.46 6.94 7.39
CA ILE A 261 7.84 6.52 8.64
C ILE A 261 6.37 6.15 8.40
N GLN A 262 5.61 7.00 7.69
CA GLN A 262 4.20 6.75 7.36
C GLN A 262 4.00 5.44 6.60
N TYR A 263 4.83 5.19 5.58
CA TYR A 263 4.75 3.95 4.81
C TYR A 263 5.21 2.72 5.61
N SER A 264 6.19 2.89 6.51
CA SER A 264 6.62 1.83 7.41
C SER A 264 5.52 1.47 8.41
N ASP A 265 4.80 2.44 8.94
CA ASP A 265 3.68 2.22 9.86
C ASP A 265 2.54 1.50 9.12
N LEU A 266 2.18 1.94 7.91
CA LEU A 266 1.20 1.26 7.05
C LEU A 266 1.57 -0.22 6.80
N MET A 267 2.84 -0.48 6.47
CA MET A 267 3.30 -1.86 6.26
C MET A 267 3.22 -2.72 7.54
N GLN A 268 3.44 -2.14 8.71
CA GLN A 268 3.35 -2.87 9.99
C GLN A 268 1.91 -3.22 10.37
N GLU A 269 0.93 -2.43 9.93
CA GLU A 269 -0.50 -2.70 10.15
C GLU A 269 -1.00 -3.88 9.31
N ILE A 270 -0.33 -4.19 8.19
CA ILE A 270 -0.69 -5.27 7.28
C ILE A 270 0.13 -6.53 7.60
N ASP A 271 -0.52 -7.55 8.16
CA ASP A 271 0.08 -8.89 8.30
C ASP A 271 0.17 -9.58 6.92
N ILE A 272 1.24 -9.26 6.19
CA ILE A 272 1.41 -9.64 4.79
C ILE A 272 1.77 -11.13 4.62
N GLN A 273 2.50 -11.73 5.57
CA GLN A 273 3.05 -13.08 5.42
C GLN A 273 1.99 -14.16 5.13
N PRO A 274 0.86 -14.25 5.87
CA PRO A 274 -0.18 -15.22 5.55
C PRO A 274 -0.91 -14.93 4.22
N LYS A 275 -0.85 -13.69 3.73
CA LYS A 275 -1.54 -13.22 2.52
C LYS A 275 -0.79 -13.53 1.23
N LEU A 276 0.53 -13.74 1.30
CA LEU A 276 1.39 -13.98 0.12
C LEU A 276 1.16 -15.35 -0.56
N ASP A 277 0.57 -16.32 0.15
CA ASP A 277 0.08 -17.58 -0.44
C ASP A 277 -1.43 -17.50 -0.70
N ILE A 278 -1.82 -16.52 -1.52
CA ILE A 278 -3.22 -16.20 -1.79
C ILE A 278 -3.99 -17.39 -2.37
N LYS A 279 -3.33 -18.27 -3.14
CA LYS A 279 -3.96 -19.48 -3.69
C LYS A 279 -4.41 -20.41 -2.56
N LYS A 280 -3.51 -20.73 -1.63
CA LYS A 280 -3.86 -21.56 -0.46
C LYS A 280 -4.89 -20.88 0.44
N TYR A 281 -4.88 -19.55 0.52
CA TYR A 281 -5.90 -18.79 1.23
C TYR A 281 -7.29 -18.93 0.56
N ALA A 282 -7.39 -18.65 -0.74
CA ALA A 282 -8.62 -18.75 -1.52
C ALA A 282 -9.20 -20.18 -1.52
N THR A 283 -8.38 -21.21 -1.73
CA THR A 283 -8.84 -22.61 -1.71
C THR A 283 -9.53 -22.97 -0.39
N ARG A 284 -9.02 -22.50 0.76
CA ARG A 284 -9.62 -22.78 2.07
C ARG A 284 -11.00 -22.12 2.24
N LEU A 285 -11.19 -20.93 1.67
CA LEU A 285 -12.50 -20.25 1.70
C LEU A 285 -13.51 -21.01 0.83
N GLU A 286 -13.07 -21.46 -0.34
CA GLU A 286 -13.91 -22.14 -1.34
C GLU A 286 -14.37 -23.55 -0.95
N GLU A 287 -13.59 -24.30 -0.15
CA GLU A 287 -13.95 -25.66 0.29
C GLU A 287 -15.36 -25.71 0.91
N SER A 288 -15.64 -24.79 1.85
CA SER A 288 -16.94 -24.71 2.53
C SER A 288 -18.11 -24.37 1.58
N TYR A 289 -17.84 -23.53 0.58
CA TYR A 289 -18.81 -23.15 -0.43
C TYR A 289 -19.15 -24.34 -1.34
N HIS A 290 -18.13 -25.08 -1.79
CA HIS A 290 -18.30 -26.24 -2.66
C HIS A 290 -19.06 -27.37 -1.97
N GLU A 291 -18.77 -27.64 -0.70
CA GLU A 291 -19.53 -28.60 0.10
C GLU A 291 -21.00 -28.21 0.18
N LYS A 292 -21.31 -26.96 0.53
CA LYS A 292 -22.70 -26.50 0.65
C LYS A 292 -23.43 -26.53 -0.70
N ARG A 293 -22.75 -26.18 -1.80
CA ARG A 293 -23.32 -26.25 -3.14
C ARG A 293 -23.67 -27.69 -3.51
N LYS A 294 -22.77 -28.64 -3.22
CA LYS A 294 -23.00 -30.06 -3.47
C LYS A 294 -24.19 -30.61 -2.66
N GLU A 295 -24.28 -30.28 -1.37
CA GLU A 295 -25.44 -30.66 -0.54
C GLU A 295 -26.75 -30.14 -1.14
N TYR A 296 -26.75 -28.91 -1.66
CA TYR A 296 -27.94 -28.34 -2.28
C TYR A 296 -28.29 -29.07 -3.58
N GLU A 297 -27.32 -29.28 -4.47
CA GLU A 297 -27.47 -30.06 -5.71
C GLU A 297 -28.08 -31.45 -5.44
N GLU A 298 -27.56 -32.17 -4.44
CA GLU A 298 -28.07 -33.49 -4.02
C GLU A 298 -29.50 -33.41 -3.50
N SER A 299 -29.83 -32.38 -2.70
CA SER A 299 -31.16 -32.23 -2.10
C SER A 299 -32.28 -31.99 -3.13
N ILE A 300 -31.95 -31.41 -4.28
CA ILE A 300 -32.89 -31.14 -5.38
C ILE A 300 -32.78 -32.16 -6.52
N GLY A 301 -32.01 -33.24 -6.33
CA GLY A 301 -31.89 -34.34 -7.28
C GLY A 301 -31.06 -34.00 -8.53
N ILE A 302 -30.12 -33.06 -8.43
CA ILE A 302 -29.11 -32.79 -9.46
C ILE A 302 -27.86 -33.61 -9.12
N THR A 303 -27.64 -34.70 -9.86
CA THR A 303 -26.39 -35.45 -9.82
C THR A 303 -25.54 -35.06 -11.02
N LYS A 304 -24.29 -34.65 -10.79
CA LYS A 304 -23.30 -34.51 -11.87
C LYS A 304 -22.93 -35.91 -12.35
N ASP A 305 -23.26 -36.20 -13.62
CA ASP A 305 -22.69 -37.33 -14.37
C ASP A 305 -21.19 -37.10 -14.61
#